data_AF-A0A974RVH6-F1
#
_entry.id   AF-A0A974RVH6-F1
#
_cell.length_a   1.000
_cell.length_b   1.000
_cell.length_c   1.000
_cell.angle_alpha   90.00
_cell.angle_beta   90.00
_cell.angle_gamma   90.00
#
_symmetry.space_group_name_H-M   'P 1'
#
loop_
_entity.id
_entity.type
_entity.pdbx_description
1 polymer ?
#
loop_
_entity_poly.entity_id
_entity_poly.type
_entity_poly.pdbx_seq_one_letter_code
_entity_poly.pdbx_strand_id
1 'polypeptide(L)'
;MRIRKPLIVAATLALAGTLSLSACGGDSSKEAAPSATATEKAEGGKGFQEYPVGDDQIGYGNGNVGEINVSLVYFQPVDMEPAGMGLKASEASFHLEADISGLEGNDLGYGAGDFVPGLTVDYTITNKATNTVAAEGTFMQMNASDGPHYGGNIALPDAGEYTLALKIHSPEENGWMLHSDEETGVKGRFWTTPIELSWDWNYTPQQW
;
A
#
# COMPACT_ATOMS: atom_id res chain seq x y z
N MET A 1 35.75 -20.55 -38.08
CA MET A 1 34.97 -21.38 -39.04
C MET A 1 34.17 -22.37 -38.21
N ARG A 2 32.85 -22.31 -38.05
CA ARG A 2 31.74 -21.89 -38.92
C ARG A 2 30.72 -21.04 -38.15
N ILE A 3 30.21 -20.03 -38.86
CA ILE A 3 29.07 -19.17 -38.55
C ILE A 3 27.78 -19.95 -38.77
N ARG A 4 26.81 -19.89 -37.83
CA ARG A 4 25.37 -20.01 -38.10
C ARG A 4 24.54 -19.25 -37.06
N LYS A 5 23.99 -18.10 -37.47
CA LYS A 5 22.65 -17.57 -37.09
C LYS A 5 21.80 -17.61 -38.38
N PRO A 6 20.46 -17.38 -38.40
CA PRO A 6 19.48 -17.14 -37.33
C PRO A 6 18.20 -18.02 -37.48
N LEU A 7 17.24 -17.91 -36.56
CA LEU A 7 15.82 -17.85 -36.95
C LEU A 7 15.02 -17.09 -35.88
N ILE A 8 14.45 -15.97 -36.31
CA ILE A 8 13.45 -15.15 -35.62
C ILE A 8 12.09 -15.73 -36.00
N VAL A 9 11.21 -15.98 -35.03
CA VAL A 9 9.77 -16.09 -35.28
C VAL A 9 9.07 -15.16 -34.30
N ALA A 10 8.62 -14.03 -34.85
CA ALA A 10 7.66 -13.14 -34.21
C ALA A 10 6.25 -13.71 -34.46
N ALA A 11 5.45 -13.87 -33.41
CA ALA A 11 4.03 -14.14 -33.51
C ALA A 11 3.28 -12.93 -32.93
N THR A 12 2.86 -12.04 -33.81
CA THR A 12 1.92 -10.96 -33.56
C THR A 12 0.51 -11.55 -33.45
N LEU A 13 -0.15 -11.38 -32.30
CA LEU A 13 -1.58 -11.60 -32.16
C LEU A 13 -2.28 -10.24 -32.04
N ALA A 14 -2.80 -9.76 -33.17
CA ALA A 14 -3.71 -8.64 -33.22
C ALA A 14 -5.15 -9.18 -33.16
N LEU A 15 -5.96 -8.70 -32.20
CA LEU A 15 -7.40 -8.87 -32.25
C LEU A 15 -8.06 -7.49 -32.23
N ALA A 16 -8.45 -7.06 -33.42
CA ALA A 16 -9.30 -5.89 -33.63
C ALA A 16 -10.76 -6.29 -33.43
N GLY A 17 -11.46 -5.59 -32.53
CA GLY A 17 -12.91 -5.65 -32.37
C GLY A 17 -13.48 -4.24 -32.50
N THR A 18 -13.95 -3.90 -33.70
CA THR A 18 -14.62 -2.64 -34.02
C THR A 18 -16.12 -2.76 -33.75
N LEU A 19 -16.66 -1.89 -32.90
CA LEU A 19 -18.09 -1.60 -32.81
C LEU A 19 -18.29 -0.12 -33.10
N SER A 20 -18.77 0.16 -34.32
CA SER A 20 -19.21 1.47 -34.78
C SER A 20 -20.73 1.55 -34.74
N LEU A 21 -21.25 2.57 -34.06
CA LEU A 21 -22.60 3.09 -34.26
C LEU A 21 -22.49 4.62 -34.44
N SER A 22 -22.72 5.06 -35.67
CA SER A 22 -22.99 6.44 -36.10
C SER A 22 -24.43 6.83 -35.74
N ALA A 23 -24.90 8.06 -35.60
CA ALA A 23 -24.37 9.42 -35.47
C ALA A 23 -25.58 10.38 -35.25
N CYS A 24 -25.30 11.68 -35.09
CA CYS A 24 -26.17 12.88 -35.06
C CYS A 24 -26.69 13.27 -33.66
N GLY A 25 -26.44 14.45 -33.10
CA GLY A 25 -25.79 15.69 -33.54
C GLY A 25 -26.32 16.83 -32.65
N GLY A 26 -25.48 17.76 -32.20
CA GLY A 26 -25.92 18.95 -31.44
C GLY A 26 -24.87 19.49 -30.48
N ASP A 27 -24.32 20.64 -30.86
CA ASP A 27 -23.28 21.45 -30.21
C ASP A 27 -23.69 21.96 -28.81
N SER A 28 -22.81 21.82 -27.81
CA SER A 28 -22.62 22.75 -26.66
C SER A 28 -21.57 22.20 -25.69
N SER A 29 -20.53 22.98 -25.51
CA SER A 29 -19.44 22.87 -24.55
C SER A 29 -19.88 22.56 -23.11
N LYS A 30 -19.28 21.51 -22.52
CA LYS A 30 -19.00 21.43 -21.07
C LYS A 30 -17.94 20.36 -20.81
N GLU A 31 -16.81 20.83 -20.32
CA GLU A 31 -15.69 20.07 -19.80
C GLU A 31 -16.16 19.28 -18.57
N ALA A 32 -16.11 17.95 -18.65
CA ALA A 32 -16.44 17.05 -17.56
C ALA A 32 -15.18 16.26 -17.20
N ALA A 33 -14.74 16.43 -15.96
CA ALA A 33 -13.61 15.74 -15.36
C ALA A 33 -13.80 14.21 -15.42
N PRO A 34 -12.74 13.42 -15.64
CA PRO A 34 -12.86 11.97 -15.57
C PRO A 34 -12.99 11.57 -14.09
N SER A 35 -14.15 11.01 -13.75
CA SER A 35 -14.38 10.27 -12.52
C SER A 35 -13.47 9.04 -12.54
N ALA A 36 -12.50 9.01 -11.62
CA ALA A 36 -11.66 7.85 -11.39
C ALA A 36 -12.56 6.67 -11.01
N THR A 37 -12.58 5.66 -11.88
CA THR A 37 -13.24 4.39 -11.59
C THR A 37 -12.31 3.61 -10.68
N ALA A 38 -12.69 3.48 -9.41
CA ALA A 38 -12.01 2.58 -8.47
C ALA A 38 -11.97 1.18 -9.11
N THR A 39 -10.76 0.67 -9.31
CA THR A 39 -10.57 -0.71 -9.75
C THR A 39 -10.69 -1.58 -8.51
N GLU A 40 -11.86 -2.20 -8.31
CA GLU A 40 -12.00 -3.28 -7.33
C GLU A 40 -11.09 -4.44 -7.74
N LYS A 41 -9.97 -4.58 -7.05
CA LYS A 41 -9.19 -5.82 -7.07
C LYS A 41 -9.71 -6.72 -5.96
N ALA A 42 -10.92 -7.25 -6.16
CA ALA A 42 -11.40 -8.38 -5.39
C ALA A 42 -10.76 -9.67 -5.94
N GLU A 43 -9.54 -9.99 -5.50
CA GLU A 43 -8.94 -11.30 -5.76
C GLU A 43 -9.44 -12.28 -4.69
N GLY A 44 -10.51 -13.00 -5.05
CA GLY A 44 -11.11 -14.03 -4.21
C GLY A 44 -10.18 -15.22 -4.02
N GLY A 45 -9.70 -15.40 -2.78
CA GLY A 45 -9.06 -16.63 -2.33
C GLY A 45 -9.27 -16.83 -0.84
N LYS A 46 -10.34 -17.54 -0.42
CA LYS A 46 -10.60 -17.95 0.99
C LYS A 46 -10.15 -16.90 2.05
N GLY A 47 -10.45 -15.62 1.84
CA GLY A 47 -10.07 -14.51 2.70
C GLY A 47 -11.27 -13.79 3.28
N PHE A 48 -11.03 -12.87 4.21
CA PHE A 48 -11.99 -11.88 4.69
C PHE A 48 -12.06 -10.70 3.71
N GLN A 49 -13.05 -9.81 3.85
CA GLN A 49 -13.20 -8.66 2.97
C GLN A 49 -12.34 -7.50 3.46
N GLU A 50 -11.47 -7.02 2.59
CA GLU A 50 -10.63 -5.84 2.82
C GLU A 50 -11.16 -4.65 2.02
N TYR A 51 -11.03 -3.46 2.59
CA TYR A 51 -11.40 -2.22 1.95
C TYR A 51 -10.17 -1.33 1.80
N PRO A 52 -9.80 -0.92 0.58
CA PRO A 52 -8.65 -0.02 0.41
C PRO A 52 -8.95 1.36 1.00
N VAL A 53 -7.96 1.95 1.67
CA VAL A 53 -8.00 3.37 2.06
C VAL A 53 -7.83 4.26 0.83
N GLY A 54 -7.01 3.83 -0.14
CA GLY A 54 -6.79 4.46 -1.43
C GLY A 54 -5.83 3.63 -2.28
N ASP A 55 -5.28 4.23 -3.34
CA ASP A 55 -4.30 3.56 -4.20
C ASP A 55 -2.99 3.25 -3.44
N ASP A 56 -2.35 2.14 -3.79
CA ASP A 56 -1.00 1.80 -3.32
C ASP A 56 -0.02 2.94 -3.62
N GLN A 57 0.93 3.17 -2.72
CA GLN A 57 1.96 4.20 -2.87
C GLN A 57 3.37 3.62 -2.79
N ILE A 58 4.28 4.20 -3.57
CA ILE A 58 5.70 3.86 -3.53
C ILE A 58 6.40 4.71 -2.46
N GLY A 59 7.09 4.04 -1.55
CA GLY A 59 8.02 4.67 -0.61
C GLY A 59 9.39 4.85 -1.22
N TYR A 60 9.82 6.10 -1.35
CA TYR A 60 11.13 6.46 -1.89
C TYR A 60 12.15 6.70 -0.77
N GLY A 61 13.25 5.94 -0.79
CA GLY A 61 14.35 6.06 0.15
C GLY A 61 15.39 7.11 -0.26
N ASN A 62 16.63 6.89 0.19
CA ASN A 62 17.73 7.80 -0.11
C ASN A 62 17.99 7.89 -1.62
N GLY A 63 18.30 9.10 -2.10
CA GLY A 63 18.56 9.32 -3.52
C GLY A 63 17.32 9.15 -4.42
N ASN A 64 16.12 9.14 -3.85
CA ASN A 64 14.85 8.97 -4.56
C ASN A 64 14.76 7.62 -5.30
N VAL A 65 15.37 6.58 -4.74
CA VAL A 65 15.19 5.19 -5.17
C VAL A 65 13.87 4.69 -4.59
N GLY A 66 13.05 4.01 -5.39
CA GLY A 66 11.84 3.37 -4.89
C GLY A 66 12.22 2.09 -4.14
N GLU A 67 11.95 2.04 -2.84
CA GLU A 67 12.37 0.92 -1.99
C GLU A 67 11.23 -0.04 -1.68
N ILE A 68 10.05 0.51 -1.40
CA ILE A 68 8.90 -0.24 -0.89
C ILE A 68 7.62 0.11 -1.63
N ASN A 69 6.73 -0.87 -1.79
CA ASN A 69 5.32 -0.65 -2.11
C ASN A 69 4.51 -0.72 -0.81
N VAL A 70 3.55 0.19 -0.64
CA VAL A 70 2.70 0.29 0.54
C VAL A 70 1.24 0.23 0.10
N SER A 71 0.55 -0.85 0.47
CA SER A 71 -0.91 -0.94 0.40
C SER A 71 -1.50 -0.70 1.78
N LEU A 72 -2.65 -0.05 1.84
CA LEU A 72 -3.31 0.31 3.10
C LEU A 72 -4.78 -0.07 3.03
N VAL A 73 -5.18 -1.01 3.88
CA VAL A 73 -6.53 -1.58 3.91
C VAL A 73 -7.12 -1.51 5.32
N TYR A 74 -8.44 -1.52 5.40
CA TYR A 74 -9.16 -1.65 6.66
C TYR A 74 -10.30 -2.66 6.55
N PHE A 75 -10.64 -3.29 7.67
CA PHE A 75 -11.72 -4.28 7.76
C PHE A 75 -12.20 -4.46 9.21
N GLN A 76 -13.02 -5.48 9.48
CA GLN A 76 -13.58 -5.69 10.82
C GLN A 76 -12.49 -5.77 11.91
N PRO A 77 -12.72 -5.20 13.11
CA PRO A 77 -11.79 -5.35 14.22
C PRO A 77 -11.47 -6.82 14.52
N VAL A 78 -10.24 -7.08 14.93
CA VAL A 78 -9.76 -8.45 15.21
C VAL A 78 -9.29 -8.61 16.66
N ASP A 79 -9.47 -9.80 17.22
CA ASP A 79 -8.81 -10.19 18.46
C ASP A 79 -7.36 -10.58 18.15
N MET A 80 -6.41 -10.01 18.90
CA MET A 80 -4.98 -10.24 18.72
C MET A 80 -4.37 -10.90 19.96
N GLU A 81 -3.38 -11.76 19.73
CA GLU A 81 -2.59 -12.39 20.80
C GLU A 81 -1.09 -12.11 20.59
N PRO A 82 -0.33 -11.73 21.64
CA PRO A 82 -0.76 -11.58 23.02
C PRO A 82 -1.75 -10.43 23.24
N ALA A 83 -2.81 -10.69 24.01
CA ALA A 83 -3.80 -9.68 24.34
C ALA A 83 -3.19 -8.50 25.12
N GLY A 84 -3.74 -7.30 24.92
CA GLY A 84 -3.36 -6.08 25.65
C GLY A 84 -2.22 -5.27 25.00
N MET A 85 -1.72 -5.69 23.84
CA MET A 85 -0.73 -4.93 23.06
C MET A 85 -1.35 -3.75 22.28
N GLY A 86 -2.65 -3.79 22.03
CA GLY A 86 -3.41 -2.75 21.34
C GLY A 86 -4.87 -2.70 21.78
N LEU A 87 -5.66 -1.86 21.09
CA LEU A 87 -7.09 -1.71 21.37
C LEU A 87 -7.84 -3.04 21.13
N LYS A 88 -8.78 -3.36 22.00
CA LYS A 88 -9.60 -4.58 21.85
C LYS A 88 -10.56 -4.44 20.68
N ALA A 89 -10.89 -5.57 20.04
CA ALA A 89 -11.84 -5.59 18.94
C ALA A 89 -13.19 -4.93 19.30
N SER A 90 -13.69 -5.19 20.52
CA SER A 90 -14.96 -4.65 21.03
C SER A 90 -14.97 -3.13 21.25
N GLU A 91 -13.82 -2.48 21.23
CA GLU A 91 -13.66 -1.05 21.46
C GLU A 91 -13.23 -0.30 20.18
N ALA A 92 -12.99 -1.03 19.09
CA ALA A 92 -12.48 -0.50 17.85
C ALA A 92 -13.57 -0.37 16.78
N SER A 93 -13.35 0.53 15.84
CA SER A 93 -14.20 0.74 14.67
C SER A 93 -13.79 -0.16 13.51
N PHE A 94 -12.49 -0.40 13.33
CA PHE A 94 -11.92 -1.29 12.32
C PHE A 94 -10.52 -1.78 12.76
N HIS A 95 -10.02 -2.80 12.08
CA HIS A 95 -8.60 -3.07 11.99
C HIS A 95 -8.03 -2.37 10.75
N LEU A 96 -6.85 -1.75 10.87
CA LEU A 96 -6.15 -1.03 9.81
C LEU A 96 -4.80 -1.69 9.58
N GLU A 97 -4.49 -2.05 8.34
CA GLU A 97 -3.27 -2.77 7.95
C GLU A 97 -2.52 -2.05 6.85
N ALA A 98 -1.21 -1.91 7.05
CA ALA A 98 -0.25 -1.52 6.04
C ALA A 98 0.55 -2.75 5.59
N ASP A 99 0.30 -3.18 4.36
CA ASP A 99 1.08 -4.21 3.68
C ASP A 99 2.27 -3.57 2.98
N ILE A 100 3.46 -3.83 3.52
CA ILE A 100 4.69 -3.21 3.04
C ILE A 100 5.60 -4.28 2.44
N SER A 101 5.84 -4.17 1.14
CA SER A 101 6.64 -5.13 0.38
C SER A 101 7.81 -4.45 -0.36
N GLY A 102 8.84 -5.22 -0.67
CA GLY A 102 9.97 -4.76 -1.45
C GLY A 102 9.52 -4.36 -2.85
N LEU A 103 9.86 -3.15 -3.29
CA LEU A 103 9.54 -2.69 -4.65
C LEU A 103 10.45 -3.38 -5.66
N GLU A 104 9.94 -3.68 -6.86
CA GLU A 104 10.81 -4.11 -7.96
C GLU A 104 11.87 -3.04 -8.25
N GLY A 105 13.15 -3.44 -8.22
CA GLY A 105 14.27 -2.55 -8.44
C GLY A 105 14.76 -1.80 -7.20
N ASN A 106 14.25 -2.11 -6.00
CA ASN A 106 14.88 -1.66 -4.74
C ASN A 106 16.36 -2.07 -4.70
N ASP A 107 17.20 -1.28 -4.02
CA ASP A 107 18.64 -1.53 -3.95
C ASP A 107 19.12 -1.96 -2.55
N LEU A 108 18.15 -2.28 -1.66
CA LEU A 108 18.34 -2.78 -0.30
C LEU A 108 18.40 -4.31 -0.21
N GLY A 109 18.16 -5.01 -1.32
CA GLY A 109 18.27 -6.46 -1.42
C GLY A 109 17.02 -7.23 -1.01
N TYR A 110 15.88 -6.54 -0.82
CA TYR A 110 14.59 -7.20 -0.65
C TYR A 110 14.13 -7.83 -1.97
N GLY A 111 13.48 -8.99 -1.89
CA GLY A 111 12.79 -9.55 -3.05
C GLY A 111 11.58 -8.68 -3.42
N ALA A 112 11.33 -8.53 -4.73
CA ALA A 112 10.17 -7.79 -5.19
C ALA A 112 8.88 -8.51 -4.76
N GLY A 113 8.00 -7.81 -4.06
CA GLY A 113 6.76 -8.36 -3.49
C GLY A 113 6.93 -9.12 -2.16
N ASP A 114 8.15 -9.32 -1.69
CA ASP A 114 8.38 -9.91 -0.36
C ASP A 114 8.08 -8.89 0.73
N PHE A 115 7.50 -9.34 1.84
CA PHE A 115 7.29 -8.51 3.03
C PHE A 115 8.61 -7.90 3.52
N VAL A 116 8.59 -6.62 3.89
CA VAL A 116 9.74 -5.90 4.46
C VAL A 116 9.62 -5.87 5.98
N PRO A 117 10.41 -6.69 6.70
CA PRO A 117 10.36 -6.75 8.17
C PRO A 117 11.15 -5.62 8.84
N GLY A 118 10.90 -5.44 10.14
CA GLY A 118 11.71 -4.62 11.02
C GLY A 118 11.43 -3.12 10.93
N LEU A 119 10.44 -2.68 10.15
CA LEU A 119 10.03 -1.28 10.09
C LEU A 119 9.37 -0.86 11.40
N THR A 120 9.44 0.43 11.72
CA THR A 120 8.50 1.08 12.65
C THR A 120 7.56 1.93 11.81
N VAL A 121 6.25 1.75 11.95
CA VAL A 121 5.24 2.42 11.12
C VAL A 121 4.30 3.20 12.01
N ASP A 122 4.42 4.52 11.99
CA ASP A 122 3.50 5.41 12.68
C ASP A 122 2.36 5.82 11.74
N TYR A 123 1.16 5.97 12.30
CA TYR A 123 0.00 6.49 11.57
C TYR A 123 -0.58 7.73 12.27
N THR A 124 -1.19 8.60 11.47
CA THR A 124 -1.99 9.73 11.95
C THR A 124 -3.20 9.90 11.06
N ILE A 125 -4.38 9.93 11.67
CA ILE A 125 -5.67 10.18 11.01
C ILE A 125 -6.15 11.57 11.45
N THR A 126 -6.17 12.52 10.53
CA THR A 126 -6.58 13.90 10.78
C THR A 126 -7.92 14.19 10.13
N ASN A 127 -8.90 14.69 10.89
CA ASN A 127 -10.17 15.14 10.33
C ASN A 127 -9.95 16.43 9.52
N LYS A 128 -10.32 16.43 8.23
CA LYS A 128 -10.06 17.56 7.33
C LYS A 128 -10.92 18.79 7.61
N ALA A 129 -12.12 18.59 8.16
CA ALA A 129 -13.03 19.69 8.47
C ALA A 129 -12.58 20.49 9.71
N THR A 130 -12.05 19.81 10.72
CA THR A 130 -11.61 20.44 11.98
C THR A 130 -10.10 20.67 12.06
N ASN A 131 -9.33 20.03 11.18
CA ASN A 131 -7.88 19.98 11.21
C ASN A 131 -7.33 19.48 12.56
N THR A 132 -8.02 18.51 13.16
CA THR A 132 -7.63 17.87 14.43
C THR A 132 -7.30 16.39 14.23
N VAL A 133 -6.29 15.89 14.92
CA VAL A 133 -5.97 14.47 14.96
C VAL A 133 -7.12 13.72 15.63
N ALA A 134 -7.71 12.77 14.91
CA ALA A 134 -8.79 11.91 15.38
C ALA A 134 -8.27 10.60 15.97
N ALA A 135 -7.17 10.07 15.41
CA ALA A 135 -6.44 8.92 15.94
C ALA A 135 -4.98 8.97 15.47
N GLU A 136 -4.06 8.50 16.30
CA GLU A 136 -2.65 8.35 15.97
C GLU A 136 -2.03 7.22 16.80
N GLY A 137 -0.91 6.68 16.34
CA GLY A 137 -0.19 5.62 17.05
C GLY A 137 0.88 4.97 16.18
N THR A 138 1.43 3.88 16.68
CA THR A 138 2.41 3.05 15.98
C THR A 138 1.78 1.69 15.73
N PHE A 139 1.86 1.19 14.49
CA PHE A 139 1.40 -0.15 14.18
C PHE A 139 2.23 -1.23 14.85
N MET A 140 1.57 -2.34 15.15
CA MET A 140 2.21 -3.55 15.64
C MET A 140 2.58 -4.44 14.45
N GLN A 141 3.66 -5.21 14.62
CA GLN A 141 4.05 -6.27 13.69
C GLN A 141 3.28 -7.54 14.05
N MET A 142 2.53 -8.11 13.12
CA MET A 142 1.75 -9.32 13.38
C MET A 142 1.51 -10.14 12.11
N ASN A 143 0.87 -11.30 12.27
CA ASN A 143 0.44 -12.14 11.17
C ASN A 143 -1.08 -12.31 11.21
N ALA A 144 -1.70 -12.30 10.03
CA ALA A 144 -3.02 -12.85 9.78
C ALA A 144 -2.92 -14.13 8.92
N SER A 145 -4.05 -14.60 8.39
CA SER A 145 -4.10 -15.85 7.59
C SER A 145 -3.50 -15.71 6.19
N ASP A 146 -3.37 -14.49 5.69
CA ASP A 146 -2.82 -14.08 4.40
C ASP A 146 -1.33 -13.67 4.48
N GLY A 147 -0.83 -13.30 5.65
CA GLY A 147 0.60 -13.05 5.81
C GLY A 147 0.98 -12.14 6.98
N PRO A 148 2.26 -11.78 7.09
CA PRO A 148 2.73 -10.74 7.98
C PRO A 148 2.39 -9.34 7.46
N HIS A 149 2.00 -8.43 8.35
CA HIS A 149 1.72 -7.03 8.05
C HIS A 149 2.03 -6.12 9.26
N TYR A 150 1.88 -4.81 9.08
CA TYR A 150 1.87 -3.83 10.16
C TYR A 150 0.44 -3.33 10.36
N GLY A 151 -0.12 -3.46 11.56
CA GLY A 151 -1.52 -3.09 11.75
C GLY A 151 -1.92 -2.73 13.17
N GLY A 152 -3.19 -2.39 13.33
CA GLY A 152 -3.78 -2.07 14.63
C GLY A 152 -5.29 -1.89 14.57
N ASN A 153 -5.94 -2.23 15.69
CA ASN A 153 -7.35 -1.88 15.92
C ASN A 153 -7.46 -0.37 16.24
N ILE A 154 -8.31 0.34 15.50
CA ILE A 154 -8.47 1.79 15.57
C ILE A 154 -9.90 2.15 15.97
N ALA A 155 -10.04 3.09 16.91
CA ALA A 155 -11.31 3.75 17.19
C ALA A 155 -11.44 5.02 16.34
N LEU A 156 -12.43 5.03 15.45
CA LEU A 156 -12.80 6.19 14.63
C LEU A 156 -14.32 6.13 14.42
N PRO A 157 -15.11 6.61 15.39
CA PRO A 157 -16.57 6.39 15.41
C PRO A 157 -17.34 7.29 14.44
N ASP A 158 -16.74 8.40 14.02
CA ASP A 158 -17.41 9.41 13.20
C ASP A 158 -17.11 9.21 11.72
N ALA A 159 -18.12 9.42 10.88
CA ALA A 159 -17.92 9.54 9.44
C ALA A 159 -17.29 10.89 9.08
N GLY A 160 -16.52 10.93 8.00
CA GLY A 160 -15.94 12.18 7.52
C GLY A 160 -14.85 12.02 6.47
N GLU A 161 -14.36 13.17 6.03
CA GLU A 161 -13.16 13.27 5.20
C GLU A 161 -11.94 13.40 6.12
N TYR A 162 -11.01 12.48 5.97
CA TYR A 162 -9.78 12.40 6.75
C TYR A 162 -8.57 12.45 5.83
N THR A 163 -7.44 12.89 6.38
CA THR A 163 -6.13 12.57 5.83
C THR A 163 -5.52 11.50 6.72
N LEU A 164 -5.22 10.33 6.14
CA LEU A 164 -4.45 9.29 6.81
C LEU A 164 -3.02 9.39 6.31
N ALA A 165 -2.08 9.61 7.23
CA ALA A 165 -0.66 9.67 6.92
C ALA A 165 0.09 8.55 7.63
N LEU A 166 1.10 7.99 6.96
CA LEU A 166 2.07 7.06 7.54
C LEU A 166 3.45 7.69 7.58
N LYS A 167 4.19 7.44 8.66
CA LYS A 167 5.64 7.63 8.73
C LYS A 167 6.31 6.28 8.89
N ILE A 168 7.10 5.90 7.91
CA ILE A 168 7.73 4.57 7.84
C ILE A 168 9.22 4.74 8.13
N HIS A 169 9.62 4.31 9.31
CA HIS A 169 10.99 4.33 9.77
C HIS A 169 11.76 3.13 9.25
N SER A 170 13.06 3.34 9.04
CA SER A 170 13.96 2.31 8.53
C SER A 170 14.13 1.17 9.54
N PRO A 171 14.32 -0.09 9.08
CA PRO A 171 14.69 -1.20 9.96
C PRO A 171 16.02 -1.00 10.69
N GLU A 172 16.90 -0.12 10.20
CA GLU A 172 18.16 0.24 10.86
C GLU A 172 17.94 0.78 12.27
N GLU A 173 16.85 1.53 12.52
CA GLU A 173 16.51 2.08 13.84
C GLU A 173 16.25 0.97 14.87
N ASN A 174 15.85 -0.21 14.40
CA ASN A 174 15.61 -1.42 15.20
C ASN A 174 16.80 -2.40 15.17
N GLY A 175 17.95 -1.97 14.65
CA GLY A 175 19.19 -2.76 14.63
C GLY A 175 19.31 -3.72 13.45
N TRP A 176 18.48 -3.57 12.41
CA TRP A 176 18.65 -4.34 11.17
C TRP A 176 19.91 -3.89 10.43
N MET A 177 20.63 -4.83 9.84
CA MET A 177 21.91 -4.56 9.17
C MET A 177 21.87 -4.98 7.71
N LEU A 178 22.64 -4.27 6.88
CA LEU A 178 22.90 -4.61 5.49
C LEU A 178 24.34 -5.11 5.35
N HIS A 179 24.54 -6.14 4.53
CA HIS A 179 25.87 -6.45 4.01
C HIS A 179 26.36 -5.28 3.15
N SER A 180 27.64 -4.93 3.28
CA SER A 180 28.22 -3.75 2.61
C SER A 180 29.55 -4.02 1.91
N ASP A 181 30.09 -5.23 2.02
CA ASP A 181 31.27 -5.67 1.29
C ASP A 181 31.01 -5.79 -0.22
N GLU A 182 32.08 -5.83 -1.01
CA GLU A 182 31.97 -5.83 -2.48
C GLU A 182 31.32 -7.11 -3.02
N GLU A 183 31.56 -8.25 -2.38
CA GLU A 183 31.15 -9.58 -2.86
C GLU A 183 29.67 -9.87 -2.57
N THR A 184 29.19 -9.48 -1.39
CA THR A 184 27.84 -9.86 -0.90
C THR A 184 26.97 -8.67 -0.52
N GLY A 185 27.51 -7.46 -0.54
CA GLY A 185 26.83 -6.26 -0.09
C GLY A 185 25.85 -5.66 -1.10
N VAL A 186 24.80 -5.06 -0.56
CA VAL A 186 23.83 -4.28 -1.33
C VAL A 186 24.37 -2.87 -1.61
N LYS A 187 23.88 -2.23 -2.69
CA LYS A 187 24.35 -0.90 -3.10
C LYS A 187 23.62 0.21 -2.35
N GLY A 188 22.36 -0.01 -2.01
CA GLY A 188 21.53 0.90 -1.24
C GLY A 188 21.97 1.07 0.20
N ARG A 189 21.42 2.11 0.83
CA ARG A 189 21.45 2.29 2.29
C ARG A 189 20.06 2.69 2.72
N PHE A 190 19.64 2.13 3.84
CA PHE A 190 18.36 2.47 4.43
C PHE A 190 18.18 3.98 4.53
N TRP A 191 16.93 4.43 4.33
CA TRP A 191 16.59 5.84 4.44
C TRP A 191 16.85 6.36 5.86
N THR A 192 17.38 7.58 5.96
CA THR A 192 17.72 8.22 7.25
C THR A 192 16.62 9.14 7.78
N THR A 193 15.64 9.46 6.94
CA THR A 193 14.45 10.24 7.29
C THR A 193 13.25 9.36 6.98
N PRO A 194 12.26 9.22 7.89
CA PRO A 194 11.10 8.38 7.64
C PRO A 194 10.43 8.71 6.31
N ILE A 195 10.03 7.67 5.59
CA ILE A 195 9.22 7.83 4.39
C ILE A 195 7.83 8.28 4.84
N GLU A 196 7.36 9.41 4.30
CA GLU A 196 6.04 9.96 4.61
C GLU A 196 5.09 9.75 3.43
N LEU A 197 3.99 9.04 3.66
CA LEU A 197 2.94 8.77 2.68
C LEU A 197 1.61 9.28 3.23
N SER A 198 0.70 9.71 2.35
CA SER A 198 -0.60 10.23 2.78
C SER A 198 -1.71 9.94 1.79
N TRP A 199 -2.90 9.65 2.31
CA TRP A 199 -4.12 9.38 1.58
C TRP A 199 -5.23 10.32 2.03
N ASP A 200 -5.95 10.89 1.07
CA ASP A 200 -7.25 11.49 1.31
C ASP A 200 -8.30 10.37 1.39
N TRP A 201 -8.93 10.24 2.55
CA TRP A 201 -9.79 9.11 2.87
C TRP A 201 -11.18 9.58 3.29
N ASN A 202 -12.20 9.18 2.53
CA ASN A 202 -13.60 9.40 2.91
C ASN A 202 -14.10 8.16 3.65
N TYR A 203 -14.12 8.24 4.97
CA TYR A 203 -14.48 7.13 5.84
C TYR A 203 -15.93 7.22 6.28
N THR A 204 -16.62 6.08 6.21
CA THR A 204 -17.96 5.89 6.79
C THR A 204 -17.90 4.69 7.72
N PRO A 205 -18.36 4.81 8.98
CA PRO A 205 -18.43 3.70 9.92
C PRO A 205 -19.19 2.51 9.33
N GLN A 206 -18.55 1.36 9.35
CA GLN A 206 -19.12 0.11 8.85
C GLN A 206 -19.80 -0.65 9.99
N GLN A 207 -20.74 -1.52 9.61
CA GLN A 207 -21.22 -2.60 10.45
C GLN A 207 -20.65 -3.89 9.88
N TRP A 208 -19.99 -4.67 10.73
CA TRP A 208 -19.26 -5.88 10.35
C TRP A 208 -20.05 -7.14 10.68
#